data_AF-A0A8C3DNA9-F1
#
_entry.id   AF-A0A8C3DNA9-F1
#
_cell.length_a   1.000
_cell.length_b   1.000
_cell.length_c   1.000
_cell.angle_alpha   90.00
_cell.angle_beta   90.00
_cell.angle_gamma   90.00
#
_symmetry.space_group_name_H-M   'P 1'
#
loop_
_entity.id
_entity.type
_entity.pdbx_description
1 polymer ?
#
loop_
_entity_poly.entity_id
_entity_poly.type
_entity_poly.pdbx_seq_one_letter_code
_entity_poly.pdbx_strand_id
1 'polypeptide(L)'
;MEAMKISKRFFAFGILTCIAVYVAYIKWHLGSRPFVGATEGVAESRGDKLTHQAVTTDLSVFYGIMFDAGSTGTRIHIFKFAQQPRETPRLTHETFKALKPGLSAYADDVEKSGQGIKELLEVAKKEVPMELWKFTPLVLKATAGLRLLPGEKAQKLLEKVKEIFQASPFFVRDNCVSIMNGTDEGISAWITINFLTGRLDDPQKRSVGMLDLGGGSTQITFLPRTEATLQTSPSGHTTSFQMFNHTYKLYSYSYLGLGLMSARLAILGGVEGKPLGEGEELISPCLPPGFKSEWQHAEIVYKIKGQKADTRLFTVLSGSS
;
A
#
# COMPACT_ATOMS: atom_id res chain seq x y z
N MET A 1 33.77 11.54 50.19
CA MET A 1 33.21 10.44 49.38
C MET A 1 33.57 9.13 50.06
N GLU A 2 32.72 8.65 50.97
CA GLU A 2 32.90 7.33 51.59
C GLU A 2 32.09 6.29 50.81
N ALA A 3 32.78 5.26 50.32
CA ALA A 3 32.18 4.19 49.56
C ALA A 3 31.42 3.24 50.49
N MET A 4 30.11 3.11 50.26
CA MET A 4 29.22 2.20 50.98
C MET A 4 29.62 0.74 50.73
N LYS A 5 30.24 0.09 51.72
CA LYS A 5 30.59 -1.34 51.70
C LYS A 5 29.32 -2.19 51.77
N ILE A 6 28.79 -2.59 50.62
CA ILE A 6 27.70 -3.57 50.52
C ILE A 6 28.24 -4.93 50.96
N SER A 7 27.65 -5.48 52.02
CA SER A 7 28.04 -6.79 52.57
C SER A 7 27.86 -7.90 51.52
N LYS A 8 28.87 -8.76 51.38
CA LYS A 8 28.90 -9.89 50.42
C LYS A 8 27.67 -10.81 50.54
N ARG A 9 27.00 -10.81 51.69
CA ARG A 9 25.76 -11.57 51.91
C ARG A 9 24.56 -11.00 51.16
N PHE A 10 24.46 -9.68 50.99
CA PHE A 10 23.39 -9.05 50.21
C PHE A 10 23.59 -9.24 48.71
N PHE A 11 24.83 -9.25 48.24
CA PHE A 11 25.14 -9.55 46.83
C PHE A 11 24.82 -11.02 46.49
N ALA A 12 25.14 -11.95 47.38
CA ALA A 12 24.79 -13.36 47.23
C ALA A 12 23.26 -13.58 47.23
N PHE A 13 22.53 -12.88 48.11
CA PHE A 13 21.06 -12.96 48.13
C PHE A 13 20.43 -12.40 46.86
N GLY A 14 20.94 -11.28 46.34
CA GLY A 14 20.47 -10.67 45.09
C GLY A 14 20.71 -11.57 43.85
N ILE A 15 21.83 -12.29 43.82
CA ILE A 15 22.10 -13.25 42.74
C ILE A 15 21.16 -14.47 42.85
N LEU A 16 20.95 -15.00 44.04
CA LEU A 16 20.05 -16.13 44.28
C LEU A 16 18.60 -15.80 43.90
N THR A 17 18.13 -14.59 44.20
CA THR A 17 16.78 -14.15 43.79
C THR A 17 16.68 -13.96 42.28
N CYS A 18 17.69 -13.39 41.62
CA CYS A 18 17.72 -13.29 40.16
C CYS A 18 17.71 -14.65 39.46
N ILE A 19 18.48 -15.63 39.98
CA ILE A 19 18.49 -17.01 39.44
C ILE A 19 17.13 -17.67 39.65
N ALA A 20 16.50 -17.52 40.82
CA ALA A 20 15.19 -18.08 41.09
C ALA A 20 14.10 -17.52 40.16
N VAL A 21 14.11 -16.20 39.91
CA VAL A 21 13.20 -15.53 38.97
C VAL A 21 13.47 -16.01 37.54
N TYR A 22 14.72 -16.16 37.13
CA TYR A 22 15.09 -16.67 35.81
C TYR A 22 14.65 -18.13 35.60
N VAL A 23 14.82 -18.99 36.60
CA VAL A 23 14.36 -20.40 36.54
C VAL A 23 12.83 -20.48 36.52
N ALA A 24 12.12 -19.62 37.25
CA ALA A 24 10.66 -19.54 37.20
C ALA A 24 10.17 -19.06 35.82
N TYR A 25 10.84 -18.06 35.23
CA TYR A 25 10.57 -17.56 33.88
C TYR A 25 10.79 -18.65 32.81
N ILE A 26 11.90 -19.40 32.90
CA ILE A 26 12.21 -20.54 32.04
C ILE A 26 11.13 -21.62 32.18
N LYS A 27 10.74 -22.02 33.40
CA LYS A 27 9.67 -23.01 33.62
C LYS A 27 8.31 -22.56 33.08
N TRP A 28 7.99 -21.27 33.21
CA TRP A 28 6.76 -20.69 32.68
C TRP A 28 6.73 -20.70 31.14
N HIS A 29 7.85 -20.35 30.50
CA HIS A 29 7.93 -20.27 29.04
C HIS A 29 8.24 -21.61 28.34
N LEU A 30 8.80 -22.61 29.04
CA LEU A 30 8.94 -23.98 28.54
C LEU A 30 7.73 -24.88 28.87
N GLY A 31 6.81 -24.43 29.73
CA GLY A 31 5.61 -25.16 30.13
C GLY A 31 4.42 -25.09 29.18
N SER A 32 4.59 -24.61 27.93
CA SER A 32 3.51 -24.56 26.93
C SER A 32 3.92 -25.26 25.64
N ARG A 33 4.12 -26.58 25.71
CA ARG A 33 3.94 -27.51 24.57
C ARG A 33 3.24 -28.79 25.07
N PRO A 34 2.36 -29.41 24.27
CA PRO A 34 1.53 -30.52 24.72
C PRO A 34 2.37 -31.76 24.97
N PHE A 35 2.08 -32.43 26.08
CA PHE A 35 2.62 -33.73 26.45
C PHE A 35 2.12 -34.80 25.46
N VAL A 36 3.03 -35.30 24.63
CA VAL A 36 2.91 -36.60 23.97
C VAL A 36 3.18 -37.65 25.04
N GLY A 37 2.12 -38.26 25.58
CA GLY A 37 2.18 -39.40 26.48
C GLY A 37 1.88 -40.69 25.73
N ALA A 38 2.91 -41.49 25.51
CA ALA A 38 2.79 -42.91 25.20
C ALA A 38 2.69 -43.68 26.52
N THR A 39 1.66 -44.52 26.68
CA THR A 39 1.78 -45.83 27.34
C THR A 39 0.58 -46.73 27.01
N GLU A 40 0.94 -47.91 26.50
CA GLU A 40 0.39 -49.25 26.78
C GLU A 40 -0.98 -49.67 26.26
N GLY A 41 -1.01 -50.88 25.70
CA GLY A 41 -2.13 -51.43 24.97
C GLY A 41 -2.86 -52.60 25.64
N VAL A 42 -3.73 -53.20 24.81
CA VAL A 42 -4.51 -54.45 24.96
C VAL A 42 -5.77 -54.27 25.85
N ALA A 43 -7.02 -54.56 25.46
CA ALA A 43 -7.58 -55.45 24.44
C ALA A 43 -8.93 -54.93 23.85
N GLU A 44 -9.16 -55.25 22.57
CA GLU A 44 -10.41 -55.74 21.93
C GLU A 44 -11.79 -55.08 22.14
N SER A 45 -12.39 -54.57 21.05
CA SER A 45 -13.70 -55.02 20.51
C SER A 45 -14.16 -54.24 19.26
N ARG A 46 -14.17 -54.94 18.11
CA ARG A 46 -15.11 -54.94 16.95
C ARG A 46 -15.84 -53.66 16.46
N GLY A 47 -15.66 -53.42 15.15
CA GLY A 47 -16.57 -52.71 14.21
C GLY A 47 -16.38 -51.20 14.19
N ASP A 48 -16.17 -50.48 13.10
CA ASP A 48 -16.56 -50.68 11.70
C ASP A 48 -15.63 -49.83 10.80
N LYS A 49 -15.36 -50.30 9.57
CA LYS A 49 -14.41 -49.66 8.63
C LYS A 49 -15.12 -48.57 7.84
N LEU A 50 -14.84 -47.31 8.16
CA LEU A 50 -15.01 -46.19 7.24
C LEU A 50 -13.72 -45.37 7.17
N THR A 51 -13.00 -45.56 6.08
CA THR A 51 -11.81 -44.80 5.68
C THR A 51 -12.16 -43.35 5.40
N HIS A 52 -12.22 -42.52 6.44
CA HIS A 52 -11.97 -41.09 6.29
C HIS A 52 -10.45 -40.89 6.22
N GLN A 53 -9.90 -40.95 5.01
CA GLN A 53 -8.65 -40.24 4.73
C GLN A 53 -8.91 -38.75 4.94
N ALA A 54 -8.73 -38.29 6.17
CA ALA A 54 -8.56 -36.88 6.47
C ALA A 54 -7.22 -36.47 5.87
N VAL A 55 -7.25 -36.07 4.60
CA VAL A 55 -6.23 -35.17 4.06
C VAL A 55 -6.44 -33.86 4.80
N THR A 56 -5.78 -33.70 5.95
CA THR A 56 -5.59 -32.38 6.56
C THR A 56 -4.73 -31.58 5.59
N THR A 57 -5.38 -30.89 4.66
CA THR A 57 -4.74 -29.84 3.87
C THR A 57 -4.31 -28.75 4.85
N ASP A 58 -3.01 -28.62 5.08
CA ASP A 58 -2.37 -27.55 5.86
C ASP A 58 -2.46 -26.19 5.12
N LEU A 59 -3.64 -25.89 4.58
CA LEU A 59 -3.93 -24.71 3.79
C LEU A 59 -4.29 -23.58 4.74
N SER A 60 -3.39 -22.61 4.85
CA SER A 60 -3.66 -21.38 5.60
C SER A 60 -4.48 -20.41 4.75
N VAL A 61 -5.52 -19.85 5.34
CA VAL A 61 -6.38 -18.82 4.72
C VAL A 61 -6.25 -17.55 5.53
N PHE A 62 -5.99 -16.43 4.85
CA PHE A 62 -5.85 -15.12 5.50
C PHE A 62 -6.35 -14.00 4.60
N TYR A 63 -6.59 -12.84 5.20
CA TYR A 63 -7.18 -11.69 4.54
C TYR A 63 -6.27 -10.47 4.64
N GLY A 64 -6.47 -9.50 3.75
CA GLY A 64 -5.91 -8.16 3.87
C GLY A 64 -6.89 -7.13 3.36
N ILE A 65 -7.00 -6.00 4.05
CA ILE A 65 -7.93 -4.91 3.71
C ILE A 65 -7.11 -3.69 3.31
N MET A 66 -7.32 -3.24 2.07
CA MET A 66 -6.68 -2.04 1.51
C MET A 66 -7.75 -1.01 1.16
N PHE A 67 -7.60 0.19 1.69
CA PHE A 67 -8.32 1.36 1.24
C PHE A 67 -7.46 2.17 0.27
N ASP A 68 -8.01 2.45 -0.91
CA ASP A 68 -7.45 3.42 -1.86
C ASP A 68 -8.24 4.73 -1.75
N ALA A 69 -7.59 5.76 -1.24
CA ALA A 69 -8.15 7.11 -1.17
C ALA A 69 -7.69 7.95 -2.37
N GLY A 70 -8.45 7.82 -3.46
CA GLY A 70 -8.31 8.61 -4.67
C GLY A 70 -8.94 10.00 -4.56
N SER A 71 -8.57 10.88 -5.51
CA SER A 71 -9.17 12.24 -5.62
C SER A 71 -10.67 12.21 -5.93
N THR A 72 -11.12 11.22 -6.71
CA THR A 72 -12.51 11.13 -7.18
C THR A 72 -13.39 10.18 -6.37
N GLY A 73 -12.81 9.41 -5.45
CA GLY A 73 -13.51 8.41 -4.68
C GLY A 73 -12.59 7.63 -3.76
N THR A 74 -13.19 7.02 -2.73
CA THR A 74 -12.50 6.13 -1.80
C THR A 74 -13.00 4.70 -2.00
N ARG A 75 -12.06 3.76 -2.10
CA ARG A 75 -12.33 2.36 -2.44
C ARG A 75 -11.83 1.46 -1.32
N ILE A 76 -12.50 0.34 -1.10
CA ILE A 76 -12.03 -0.76 -0.26
C ILE A 76 -11.84 -2.00 -1.14
N HIS A 77 -10.72 -2.67 -0.91
CA HIS A 77 -10.39 -3.98 -1.44
C HIS A 77 -10.17 -4.93 -0.26
N ILE A 78 -10.92 -6.02 -0.22
CA ILE A 78 -10.72 -7.11 0.74
C ILE A 78 -10.19 -8.31 -0.03
N PHE A 79 -8.92 -8.62 0.17
CA PHE A 79 -8.25 -9.73 -0.49
C PHE A 79 -8.28 -10.97 0.39
N LYS A 80 -8.66 -12.11 -0.17
CA LYS A 80 -8.60 -13.42 0.47
C LYS A 80 -7.51 -14.26 -0.19
N PHE A 81 -6.54 -14.70 0.61
CA PHE A 81 -5.44 -15.53 0.16
C PHE A 81 -5.57 -16.94 0.73
N ALA A 82 -5.13 -17.91 -0.06
CA ALA A 82 -4.88 -19.28 0.39
C ALA A 82 -3.42 -19.63 0.13
N GLN A 83 -2.78 -20.28 1.10
CA GLN A 83 -1.35 -20.59 1.05
C GLN A 83 -1.10 -21.99 1.61
N GLN A 84 -0.48 -22.84 0.79
CA GLN A 84 0.06 -24.11 1.22
C GLN A 84 1.45 -23.92 1.88
N PRO A 85 1.90 -24.84 2.73
CA PRO A 85 3.19 -24.71 3.40
C PRO A 85 4.32 -24.61 2.38
N ARG A 86 5.18 -23.60 2.53
CA ARG A 86 6.34 -23.33 1.65
C ARG A 86 5.98 -22.88 0.22
N GLU A 87 4.70 -22.65 -0.08
CA GLU A 87 4.28 -22.02 -1.34
C GLU A 87 4.04 -20.52 -1.17
N THR A 88 4.04 -19.80 -2.28
CA THR A 88 3.58 -18.40 -2.30
C THR A 88 2.06 -18.35 -2.12
N PRO A 89 1.53 -17.33 -1.42
CA PRO A 89 0.09 -17.14 -1.31
C PRO A 89 -0.56 -16.97 -2.67
N ARG A 90 -1.76 -17.52 -2.86
CA ARG A 90 -2.58 -17.31 -4.04
C ARG A 90 -3.78 -16.45 -3.69
N LEU A 91 -4.04 -15.42 -4.48
CA LEU A 91 -5.28 -14.66 -4.37
C LEU A 91 -6.44 -15.53 -4.83
N THR A 92 -7.38 -15.80 -3.94
CA THR A 92 -8.54 -16.66 -4.21
C THR A 92 -9.83 -15.86 -4.43
N HIS A 93 -9.93 -14.70 -3.77
CA HIS A 93 -11.10 -13.84 -3.90
C HIS A 93 -10.74 -12.39 -3.58
N GLU A 94 -11.44 -11.46 -4.23
CA GLU A 94 -11.38 -10.03 -3.95
C GLU A 94 -12.81 -9.49 -3.85
N THR A 95 -13.13 -8.85 -2.73
CA THR A 95 -14.33 -8.02 -2.60
C THR A 95 -13.96 -6.56 -2.77
N PHE A 96 -14.73 -5.86 -3.61
CA PHE A 96 -14.50 -4.46 -3.97
C PHE A 96 -15.75 -3.60 -3.71
N LYS A 97 -15.57 -2.43 -3.10
CA LYS A 97 -16.60 -1.38 -3.07
C LYS A 97 -15.96 0.01 -3.19
N ALA A 98 -16.63 0.91 -3.90
CA ALA A 98 -16.20 2.29 -4.07
C ALA A 98 -17.30 3.26 -3.63
N LEU A 99 -16.90 4.37 -3.01
CA LEU A 99 -17.76 5.50 -2.67
C LEU A 99 -17.26 6.77 -3.36
N LYS A 100 -18.20 7.69 -3.60
CA LYS A 100 -17.96 9.04 -4.08
C LYS A 100 -18.69 10.03 -3.16
N PRO A 101 -18.15 11.25 -2.93
CA PRO A 101 -16.86 11.75 -3.42
C PRO A 101 -15.66 11.14 -2.68
N GLY A 102 -14.44 11.48 -3.10
CA GLY A 102 -13.20 11.04 -2.44
C GLY A 102 -12.91 11.80 -1.14
N LEU A 103 -11.93 11.31 -0.37
CA LEU A 103 -11.52 11.91 0.92
C LEU A 103 -11.18 13.40 0.82
N SER A 104 -10.60 13.86 -0.29
CA SER A 104 -10.23 15.26 -0.50
C SER A 104 -11.42 16.21 -0.56
N ALA A 105 -12.62 15.74 -0.94
CA ALA A 105 -13.82 16.57 -0.97
C ALA A 105 -14.30 16.98 0.44
N TYR A 106 -13.79 16.33 1.49
CA TYR A 106 -14.10 16.61 2.88
C TYR A 106 -13.02 17.45 3.56
N ALA A 107 -12.10 18.05 2.81
CA ALA A 107 -10.97 18.80 3.37
C ALA A 107 -11.37 20.01 4.24
N ASP A 108 -12.58 20.54 4.04
CA ASP A 108 -13.17 21.61 4.86
C ASP A 108 -14.12 21.11 5.96
N ASP A 109 -14.48 19.82 5.96
CA ASP A 109 -15.38 19.20 6.93
C ASP A 109 -14.94 17.75 7.22
N VAL A 110 -13.89 17.64 8.05
CA VAL A 110 -13.22 16.36 8.37
C VAL A 110 -14.17 15.35 9.02
N GLU A 111 -15.16 15.81 9.80
CA GLU A 111 -16.11 14.90 10.46
C GLU A 111 -16.97 14.12 9.46
N LYS A 112 -17.39 14.77 8.36
CA LYS A 112 -18.14 14.09 7.29
C LYS A 112 -17.35 12.99 6.58
N SER A 113 -16.01 13.09 6.55
CA SER A 113 -15.16 12.06 5.92
C SER A 113 -15.30 10.69 6.58
N GLY A 114 -15.62 10.65 7.89
CA GLY A 114 -15.66 9.42 8.66
C GLY A 114 -16.82 8.49 8.32
N GLN A 115 -17.95 9.02 7.83
CA GLN A 115 -19.14 8.21 7.53
C GLN A 115 -18.86 7.21 6.39
N GLY A 116 -18.24 7.67 5.30
CA GLY A 116 -17.90 6.82 4.16
C GLY A 116 -16.89 5.72 4.54
N ILE A 117 -15.90 6.05 5.39
CA ILE A 117 -14.92 5.08 5.88
C ILE A 117 -15.59 4.00 6.73
N LYS A 118 -16.51 4.38 7.63
CA LYS A 118 -17.28 3.43 8.44
C LYS A 118 -18.15 2.54 7.55
N GLU A 119 -18.82 3.10 6.55
CA GLU A 119 -19.62 2.32 5.61
C GLU A 119 -18.80 1.25 4.86
N LEU A 120 -17.59 1.61 4.43
CA LEU A 120 -16.68 0.65 3.78
C LEU A 120 -16.16 -0.40 4.77
N LEU A 121 -15.89 -0.03 6.03
CA LEU A 121 -15.51 -1.00 7.08
C LEU A 121 -16.60 -2.02 7.37
N GLU A 122 -17.88 -1.64 7.26
CA GLU A 122 -18.99 -2.61 7.39
C GLU A 122 -19.00 -3.65 6.27
N VAL A 123 -18.45 -3.35 5.08
CA VAL A 123 -18.23 -4.38 4.05
C VAL A 123 -17.17 -5.37 4.49
N ALA A 124 -16.04 -4.88 5.03
CA ALA A 124 -14.98 -5.75 5.51
C ALA A 124 -15.44 -6.66 6.65
N LYS A 125 -16.28 -6.17 7.57
CA LYS A 125 -16.84 -6.98 8.65
C LYS A 125 -17.77 -8.09 8.14
N LYS A 126 -18.46 -7.87 7.03
CA LYS A 126 -19.33 -8.89 6.41
C LYS A 126 -18.52 -9.95 5.66
N GLU A 127 -17.42 -9.54 5.04
CA GLU A 127 -16.59 -10.42 4.21
C GLU A 127 -15.60 -11.26 5.03
N VAL A 128 -14.95 -10.65 6.04
CA VAL A 128 -13.92 -11.33 6.84
C VAL A 128 -14.57 -12.06 8.03
N PRO A 129 -14.31 -13.36 8.24
CA PRO A 129 -14.77 -14.08 9.42
C PRO A 129 -14.31 -13.41 10.73
N MET A 130 -15.18 -13.37 11.74
CA MET A 130 -14.97 -12.60 12.97
C MET A 130 -13.70 -13.02 13.73
N GLU A 131 -13.36 -14.30 13.65
CA GLU A 131 -12.21 -14.91 14.31
C GLU A 131 -10.88 -14.40 13.73
N LEU A 132 -10.92 -13.93 12.47
CA LEU A 132 -9.76 -13.44 11.73
C LEU A 132 -9.59 -11.92 11.78
N TRP A 133 -10.55 -11.17 12.35
CA TRP A 133 -10.49 -9.70 12.38
C TRP A 133 -9.19 -9.17 12.99
N LYS A 134 -8.83 -9.67 14.18
CA LYS A 134 -7.62 -9.25 14.92
C LYS A 134 -6.30 -9.59 14.22
N PHE A 135 -6.33 -10.41 13.16
CA PHE A 135 -5.16 -10.82 12.38
C PHE A 135 -5.15 -10.22 10.98
N THR A 136 -6.26 -9.60 10.56
CA THR A 136 -6.42 -9.07 9.21
C THR A 136 -5.90 -7.63 9.16
N PRO A 137 -4.77 -7.36 8.48
CA PRO A 137 -4.22 -6.02 8.37
C PRO A 137 -5.18 -5.10 7.63
N LEU A 138 -5.41 -3.92 8.21
CA LEU A 138 -6.19 -2.84 7.65
C LEU A 138 -5.29 -1.64 7.37
N VAL A 139 -5.22 -1.23 6.12
CA VAL A 139 -4.39 -0.11 5.67
C VAL A 139 -5.15 0.80 4.70
N LEU A 140 -4.83 2.10 4.73
CA LEU A 140 -5.28 3.10 3.78
C LEU A 140 -4.07 3.78 3.15
N LYS A 141 -4.10 3.87 1.83
CA LYS A 141 -3.11 4.59 1.03
C LYS A 141 -3.82 5.68 0.25
N ALA A 142 -3.48 6.92 0.57
CA ALA A 142 -3.96 8.08 -0.16
C ALA A 142 -3.04 8.41 -1.33
N THR A 143 -3.63 8.79 -2.46
CA THR A 143 -2.91 9.10 -3.70
C THR A 143 -2.71 10.62 -3.87
N ALA A 144 -2.31 11.04 -5.07
CA ALA A 144 -1.94 12.42 -5.38
C ALA A 144 -2.99 13.47 -4.99
N GLY A 145 -4.29 13.13 -5.04
CA GLY A 145 -5.37 14.08 -4.69
C GLY A 145 -5.26 14.66 -3.27
N LEU A 146 -4.86 13.85 -2.29
CA LEU A 146 -4.66 14.33 -0.91
C LEU A 146 -3.33 15.07 -0.76
N ARG A 147 -2.31 14.75 -1.57
CA ARG A 147 -1.00 15.43 -1.54
C ARG A 147 -1.10 16.91 -1.88
N LEU A 148 -2.07 17.28 -2.72
CA LEU A 148 -2.24 18.63 -3.25
C LEU A 148 -3.07 19.54 -2.34
N LEU A 149 -3.62 19.03 -1.24
CA LEU A 149 -4.41 19.84 -0.31
C LEU A 149 -3.50 20.83 0.44
N PRO A 150 -3.93 22.10 0.59
CA PRO A 150 -3.12 23.12 1.26
C PRO A 150 -3.09 22.92 2.78
N GLY A 151 -1.97 23.30 3.40
CA GLY A 151 -1.79 23.33 4.85
C GLY A 151 -1.91 21.96 5.51
N GLU A 152 -2.58 21.90 6.65
CA GLU A 152 -2.72 20.67 7.47
C GLU A 152 -3.98 19.85 7.12
N LYS A 153 -4.72 20.22 6.07
CA LYS A 153 -6.01 19.58 5.74
C LYS A 153 -5.86 18.09 5.48
N ALA A 154 -4.85 17.70 4.70
CA ALA A 154 -4.57 16.29 4.43
C ALA A 154 -4.26 15.51 5.72
N GLN A 155 -3.44 16.10 6.60
CA GLN A 155 -3.04 15.46 7.86
C GLN A 155 -4.25 15.24 8.77
N LYS A 156 -5.13 16.23 8.93
CA LYS A 156 -6.35 16.11 9.74
C LYS A 156 -7.30 15.03 9.21
N LEU A 157 -7.43 14.91 7.89
CA LEU A 157 -8.21 13.82 7.28
C LEU A 157 -7.60 12.45 7.58
N LEU A 158 -6.29 12.29 7.42
CA LEU A 158 -5.60 11.02 7.67
C LEU A 158 -5.65 10.62 9.16
N GLU A 159 -5.54 11.59 10.07
CA GLU A 159 -5.71 11.39 11.51
C GLU A 159 -7.11 10.90 11.84
N LYS A 160 -8.15 11.53 11.26
CA LYS A 160 -9.53 11.08 11.45
C LYS A 160 -9.74 9.64 10.97
N VAL A 161 -9.19 9.28 9.82
CA VAL A 161 -9.24 7.89 9.33
C VAL A 161 -8.51 6.96 10.29
N LYS A 162 -7.32 7.35 10.78
CA LYS A 162 -6.52 6.56 11.71
C LYS A 162 -7.26 6.30 13.02
N GLU A 163 -7.95 7.28 13.57
CA GLU A 163 -8.83 7.11 14.74
C GLU A 163 -9.93 6.07 14.49
N ILE A 164 -10.60 6.15 13.33
CA ILE A 164 -11.65 5.19 12.95
C ILE A 164 -11.07 3.78 12.80
N PHE A 165 -9.88 3.65 12.21
CA PHE A 165 -9.20 2.36 12.06
C PHE A 165 -8.80 1.78 13.40
N GLN A 166 -8.24 2.58 14.31
CA GLN A 166 -7.88 2.16 15.66
C GLN A 166 -9.09 1.73 16.50
N ALA A 167 -10.26 2.32 16.26
CA ALA A 167 -11.52 1.90 16.89
C ALA A 167 -12.16 0.65 16.25
N SER A 168 -11.62 0.19 15.11
CA SER A 168 -12.11 -1.00 14.41
C SER A 168 -11.55 -2.29 15.04
N PRO A 169 -12.18 -3.45 14.81
CA PRO A 169 -11.70 -4.73 15.35
C PRO A 169 -10.52 -5.32 14.56
N PHE A 170 -10.09 -4.67 13.48
CA PHE A 170 -9.05 -5.17 12.57
C PHE A 170 -7.64 -4.91 13.08
N PHE A 171 -6.65 -5.60 12.52
CA PHE A 171 -5.26 -5.39 12.88
C PHE A 171 -4.73 -4.09 12.24
N VAL A 172 -4.32 -3.15 13.08
CA VAL A 172 -3.87 -1.81 12.65
C VAL A 172 -2.46 -1.56 13.18
N ARG A 173 -1.54 -1.20 12.28
CA ARG A 173 -0.18 -0.74 12.62
C ARG A 173 -0.10 0.79 12.69
N ASP A 174 0.97 1.34 13.23
CA ASP A 174 1.14 2.80 13.36
C ASP A 174 1.09 3.55 12.02
N ASN A 175 1.58 2.91 10.94
CA ASN A 175 1.61 3.44 9.58
C ASN A 175 0.43 2.94 8.71
N CYS A 176 -0.66 2.50 9.33
CA CYS A 176 -1.84 1.99 8.64
C CYS A 176 -2.44 2.99 7.65
N VAL A 177 -2.44 4.27 8.00
CA VAL A 177 -2.96 5.36 7.17
C VAL A 177 -1.80 6.25 6.77
N SER A 178 -1.57 6.37 5.46
CA SER A 178 -0.48 7.21 4.94
C SER A 178 -0.74 7.62 3.51
N ILE A 179 -0.09 8.71 3.10
CA ILE A 179 0.04 9.07 1.70
C ILE A 179 1.09 8.13 1.10
N MET A 180 0.70 7.37 0.08
CA MET A 180 1.65 6.61 -0.72
C MET A 180 2.46 7.61 -1.54
N ASN A 181 3.78 7.44 -1.68
CA ASN A 181 4.56 8.23 -2.64
C ASN A 181 4.52 7.57 -4.03
N GLY A 182 4.94 8.28 -5.09
CA GLY A 182 4.86 7.74 -6.45
C GLY A 182 5.78 6.53 -6.71
N THR A 183 6.91 6.43 -6.02
CA THR A 183 7.84 5.29 -6.14
C THR A 183 7.24 4.03 -5.53
N ASP A 184 6.58 4.14 -4.37
CA ASP A 184 5.87 3.06 -3.67
C ASP A 184 4.67 2.57 -4.49
N GLU A 185 3.96 3.49 -5.15
CA GLU A 185 2.88 3.18 -6.10
C GLU A 185 3.42 2.31 -7.25
N GLY A 186 4.55 2.70 -7.83
CA GLY A 186 5.21 1.90 -8.87
C GLY A 186 5.69 0.52 -8.39
N ILE A 187 6.29 0.45 -7.21
CA ILE A 187 6.71 -0.84 -6.62
C ILE A 187 5.50 -1.74 -6.37
N SER A 188 4.41 -1.19 -5.83
CA SER A 188 3.18 -1.94 -5.55
C SER A 188 2.54 -2.47 -6.84
N ALA A 189 2.49 -1.67 -7.90
CA ALA A 189 1.98 -2.10 -9.20
C ALA A 189 2.89 -3.16 -9.85
N TRP A 190 4.21 -3.03 -9.73
CA TRP A 190 5.15 -4.05 -10.19
C TRP A 190 4.99 -5.38 -9.44
N ILE A 191 4.83 -5.34 -8.11
CA ILE A 191 4.54 -6.52 -7.30
C ILE A 191 3.23 -7.15 -7.77
N THR A 192 2.19 -6.34 -7.96
CA THR A 192 0.85 -6.80 -8.37
C THR A 192 0.90 -7.58 -9.68
N ILE A 193 1.49 -7.02 -10.75
CA ILE A 193 1.53 -7.69 -12.06
C ILE A 193 2.39 -8.96 -12.03
N ASN A 194 3.51 -8.95 -11.30
CA ASN A 194 4.36 -10.14 -11.22
C ASN A 194 3.79 -11.21 -10.28
N PHE A 195 3.01 -10.82 -9.27
CA PHE A 195 2.27 -11.71 -8.40
C PHE A 195 1.13 -12.41 -9.16
N LEU A 196 0.23 -11.63 -9.78
CA LEU A 196 -0.95 -12.15 -10.48
C LEU A 196 -0.58 -13.02 -11.69
N THR A 197 0.57 -12.76 -12.29
CA THR A 197 1.04 -13.53 -13.43
C THR A 197 2.01 -14.67 -13.07
N GLY A 198 2.16 -14.97 -11.77
CA GLY A 198 2.95 -16.10 -11.27
C GLY A 198 4.42 -16.02 -11.70
N ARG A 199 5.05 -14.86 -11.51
CA ARG A 199 6.48 -14.58 -11.79
C ARG A 199 7.31 -14.34 -10.53
N LEU A 200 6.66 -14.08 -9.39
CA LEU A 200 7.34 -13.93 -8.10
C LEU A 200 7.62 -15.28 -7.42
N ASP A 201 6.95 -16.34 -7.85
CA ASP A 201 7.01 -17.70 -7.31
C ASP A 201 7.89 -18.65 -8.12
N ASP A 202 8.22 -18.29 -9.36
CA ASP A 202 8.98 -19.11 -10.29
C ASP A 202 10.26 -18.39 -10.76
N PRO A 203 11.45 -18.82 -10.28
CA PRO A 203 12.72 -18.19 -10.67
C PRO A 203 13.07 -18.39 -12.15
N GLN A 204 12.43 -19.33 -12.86
CA GLN A 204 12.61 -19.51 -14.31
C GLN A 204 11.83 -18.46 -15.11
N LYS A 205 10.76 -17.90 -14.52
CA LYS A 205 9.97 -16.86 -15.18
C LYS A 205 10.57 -15.49 -14.91
N ARG A 206 10.88 -14.81 -16.01
CA ARG A 206 11.35 -13.42 -15.95
C ARG A 206 10.22 -12.50 -15.50
N SER A 207 10.52 -11.65 -14.53
CA SER A 207 9.63 -10.55 -14.17
C SER A 207 9.40 -9.61 -15.34
N VAL A 208 8.21 -9.01 -15.41
CA VAL A 208 7.90 -7.93 -16.35
C VAL A 208 8.16 -6.57 -15.70
N GLY A 209 8.47 -5.58 -16.52
CA GLY A 209 8.44 -4.18 -16.11
C GLY A 209 7.01 -3.67 -16.02
N MET A 210 6.82 -2.59 -15.28
CA MET A 210 5.56 -1.90 -15.11
C MET A 210 5.74 -0.44 -15.53
N LEU A 211 4.78 0.05 -16.32
CA LEU A 211 4.59 1.46 -16.63
C LEU A 211 3.14 1.83 -16.23
N ASP A 212 2.99 2.87 -15.43
CA ASP A 212 1.67 3.36 -15.00
C ASP A 212 1.54 4.84 -15.36
N LEU A 213 0.53 5.17 -16.16
CA LEU A 213 0.20 6.53 -16.58
C LEU A 213 -0.98 7.01 -15.74
N GLY A 214 -0.66 7.56 -14.56
CA GLY A 214 -1.63 8.16 -13.66
C GLY A 214 -2.11 9.53 -14.15
N GLY A 215 -2.95 10.19 -13.34
CA GLY A 215 -3.46 11.53 -13.65
C GLY A 215 -2.39 12.63 -13.55
N GLY A 216 -1.58 12.60 -12.48
CA GLY A 216 -0.58 13.63 -12.19
C GLY A 216 0.88 13.17 -12.33
N SER A 217 1.15 11.87 -12.45
CA SER A 217 2.49 11.33 -12.64
C SER A 217 2.48 10.10 -13.54
N THR A 218 3.66 9.76 -14.06
CA THR A 218 3.92 8.47 -14.72
C THR A 218 4.99 7.73 -13.93
N GLN A 219 4.76 6.45 -13.66
CA GLN A 219 5.68 5.58 -12.93
C GLN A 219 6.31 4.56 -13.87
N ILE A 220 7.58 4.27 -13.62
CA ILE A 220 8.30 3.15 -14.24
C ILE A 220 8.93 2.32 -13.13
N THR A 221 8.71 1.01 -13.16
CA THR A 221 9.35 0.10 -12.22
C THR A 221 9.72 -1.20 -12.92
N PHE A 222 10.96 -1.65 -12.75
CA PHE A 222 11.41 -2.93 -13.28
C PHE A 222 12.58 -3.49 -12.48
N LEU A 223 12.77 -4.82 -12.56
CA LEU A 223 13.97 -5.48 -12.06
C LEU A 223 15.09 -5.35 -13.10
N PRO A 224 16.19 -4.61 -12.81
CA PRO A 224 17.29 -4.46 -13.76
C PRO A 224 17.99 -5.79 -14.04
N ARG A 225 18.49 -5.95 -15.28
CA ARG A 225 19.13 -7.20 -15.72
C ARG A 225 20.65 -7.20 -15.59
N THR A 226 21.26 -6.02 -15.54
CA THR A 226 22.70 -5.85 -15.48
C THR A 226 23.07 -5.03 -14.26
N GLU A 227 24.18 -5.39 -13.64
CA GLU A 227 24.72 -4.62 -12.51
C GLU A 227 25.08 -3.20 -12.96
N ALA A 228 25.49 -3.02 -14.22
CA ALA A 228 25.74 -1.71 -14.80
C ALA A 228 24.53 -0.78 -14.67
N THR A 229 23.30 -1.24 -14.99
CA THR A 229 22.10 -0.41 -14.82
C THR A 229 21.88 -0.02 -13.36
N LEU A 230 22.14 -0.91 -12.41
CA LEU A 230 22.03 -0.61 -10.98
C LEU A 230 23.08 0.42 -10.54
N GLN A 231 24.30 0.33 -11.04
CA GLN A 231 25.40 1.24 -10.71
C GLN A 231 25.25 2.62 -11.33
N THR A 232 24.71 2.71 -12.55
CA THR A 232 24.47 3.98 -13.25
C THR A 232 23.13 4.62 -12.89
N SER A 233 22.30 3.95 -12.09
CA SER A 233 21.01 4.50 -11.67
C SER A 233 21.23 5.69 -10.73
N PRO A 234 20.47 6.79 -10.90
CA PRO A 234 20.54 7.92 -9.98
C PRO A 234 20.23 7.50 -8.53
N SER A 235 20.86 8.19 -7.57
CA SER A 235 20.58 8.00 -6.15
C SER A 235 19.08 8.17 -5.87
N GLY A 236 18.48 7.20 -5.15
CA GLY A 236 17.06 7.21 -4.83
C GLY A 236 16.14 6.56 -5.89
N HIS A 237 16.65 6.14 -7.05
CA HIS A 237 15.87 5.45 -8.09
C HIS A 237 15.94 3.92 -7.96
N THR A 238 16.66 3.41 -6.96
CA THR A 238 16.71 1.98 -6.66
C THR A 238 16.09 1.72 -5.30
N THR A 239 15.33 0.64 -5.19
CA THR A 239 14.69 0.25 -3.93
C THR A 239 14.81 -1.26 -3.75
N SER A 240 15.23 -1.66 -2.54
CA SER A 240 15.36 -3.07 -2.17
C SER A 240 14.25 -3.47 -1.21
N PHE A 241 13.63 -4.62 -1.43
CA PHE A 241 12.71 -5.23 -0.49
C PHE A 241 12.82 -6.76 -0.53
N GLN A 242 12.35 -7.40 0.53
CA GLN A 242 12.32 -8.85 0.63
C GLN A 242 10.88 -9.35 0.52
N MET A 243 10.66 -10.33 -0.34
CA MET A 243 9.35 -10.97 -0.52
C MET A 243 9.55 -12.43 -0.94
N PHE A 244 8.78 -13.35 -0.35
CA PHE A 244 8.85 -14.79 -0.62
C PHE A 244 10.28 -15.37 -0.57
N ASN A 245 11.07 -14.97 0.43
CA ASN A 245 12.48 -15.35 0.60
C ASN A 245 13.44 -14.88 -0.52
N HIS A 246 13.00 -13.96 -1.38
CA HIS A 246 13.82 -13.30 -2.38
C HIS A 246 14.03 -11.82 -2.03
N THR A 247 15.25 -11.34 -2.25
CA THR A 247 15.55 -9.91 -2.21
C THR A 247 15.47 -9.35 -3.61
N TYR A 248 14.54 -8.42 -3.84
CA TYR A 248 14.41 -7.70 -5.09
C TYR A 248 15.07 -6.33 -4.94
N LYS A 249 15.88 -5.95 -5.92
CA LYS A 249 16.44 -4.60 -6.05
C LYS A 249 15.93 -3.99 -7.34
N LEU A 250 14.85 -3.23 -7.26
CA LEU A 250 14.16 -2.66 -8.41
C LEU A 250 14.73 -1.30 -8.76
N TYR A 251 14.71 -0.96 -10.04
CA TYR A 251 14.65 0.43 -10.47
C TYR A 251 13.19 0.89 -10.36
N SER A 252 12.94 2.01 -9.70
CA SER A 252 11.63 2.62 -9.62
C SER A 252 11.75 4.13 -9.62
N TYR A 253 10.94 4.79 -10.45
CA TYR A 253 10.88 6.24 -10.48
C TYR A 253 9.48 6.74 -10.85
N SER A 254 9.13 7.90 -10.32
CA SER A 254 7.85 8.58 -10.56
C SER A 254 8.11 9.97 -11.13
N TYR A 255 7.72 10.17 -12.38
CA TYR A 255 7.79 11.46 -13.05
C TYR A 255 6.54 12.29 -12.73
N LEU A 256 6.62 13.12 -11.70
CA LEU A 256 5.56 14.07 -11.34
C LEU A 256 5.38 15.11 -12.46
N GLY A 257 4.12 15.46 -12.75
CA GLY A 257 3.75 16.36 -13.85
C GLY A 257 3.64 15.67 -15.21
N LEU A 258 4.16 14.45 -15.36
CA LEU A 258 4.05 13.66 -16.58
C LEU A 258 2.90 12.65 -16.56
N GLY A 259 1.90 12.86 -15.70
CA GLY A 259 0.63 12.11 -15.77
C GLY A 259 -0.27 12.63 -16.88
N LEU A 260 -1.32 11.88 -17.24
CA LEU A 260 -2.20 12.19 -18.36
C LEU A 260 -2.80 13.60 -18.30
N MET A 261 -3.28 14.03 -17.12
CA MET A 261 -3.95 15.33 -16.96
C MET A 261 -2.96 16.47 -16.82
N SER A 262 -1.88 16.29 -16.05
CA SER A 262 -0.82 17.30 -15.91
C SER A 262 -0.04 17.50 -17.21
N ALA A 263 0.24 16.43 -17.96
CA ALA A 263 0.85 16.52 -19.29
C ALA A 263 -0.08 17.23 -20.27
N ARG A 264 -1.40 16.97 -20.22
CA ARG A 264 -2.38 17.72 -21.00
C ARG A 264 -2.33 19.22 -20.68
N LEU A 265 -2.32 19.60 -19.40
CA LEU A 265 -2.21 21.01 -19.01
C LEU A 265 -0.92 21.66 -19.55
N ALA A 266 0.22 20.97 -19.42
CA ALA A 266 1.51 21.45 -19.92
C ALA A 266 1.52 21.60 -21.45
N ILE A 267 0.97 20.63 -22.20
CA ILE A 267 0.83 20.69 -23.66
C ILE A 267 -0.09 21.84 -24.10
N LEU A 268 -1.08 22.19 -23.26
CA LEU A 268 -1.95 23.34 -23.47
C LEU A 268 -1.27 24.67 -23.12
N GLY A 269 -0.05 24.66 -22.55
CA GLY A 269 0.68 25.86 -22.13
C GLY A 269 0.30 26.36 -20.73
N GLY A 270 -0.45 25.57 -19.96
CA GLY A 270 -0.84 25.91 -18.60
C GLY A 270 0.21 25.49 -17.56
N VAL A 271 0.05 26.01 -16.34
CA VAL A 271 0.86 25.67 -15.17
C VAL A 271 -0.06 25.14 -14.07
N GLU A 272 0.31 24.00 -13.48
CA GLU A 272 -0.47 23.33 -12.44
C GLU A 272 -0.76 24.27 -11.25
N GLY A 273 -2.02 24.33 -10.81
CA GLY A 273 -2.46 25.19 -9.70
C GLY A 273 -2.46 26.70 -9.98
N LYS A 274 -2.10 27.13 -11.21
CA LYS A 274 -2.11 28.55 -11.60
C LYS A 274 -3.34 28.85 -12.47
N PRO A 275 -4.29 29.69 -11.98
CA PRO A 275 -5.38 30.17 -12.82
C PRO A 275 -4.88 31.16 -13.87
N LEU A 276 -5.65 31.27 -14.96
CA LEU A 276 -5.41 32.26 -16.01
C LEU A 276 -5.84 33.66 -15.54
N GLY A 277 -5.18 34.69 -16.05
CA GLY A 277 -5.62 36.07 -15.92
C GLY A 277 -6.95 36.33 -16.64
N GLU A 278 -7.60 37.44 -16.32
CA GLU A 278 -8.87 37.81 -16.95
C GLU A 278 -8.70 37.97 -18.47
N GLY A 279 -9.46 37.20 -19.25
CA GLY A 279 -9.40 37.21 -20.71
C GLY A 279 -8.27 36.36 -21.34
N GLU A 280 -7.41 35.73 -20.55
CA GLU A 280 -6.38 34.82 -21.06
C GLU A 280 -7.00 33.48 -21.52
N GLU A 281 -6.42 32.91 -22.58
CA GLU A 281 -6.80 31.60 -23.15
C GLU A 281 -5.53 30.77 -23.35
N LEU A 282 -5.62 29.45 -23.10
CA LEU A 282 -4.58 28.50 -23.44
C LEU A 282 -4.68 28.12 -24.92
N ILE A 283 -3.65 28.45 -25.71
CA ILE A 283 -3.61 28.18 -27.15
C ILE A 283 -2.63 27.04 -27.42
N SER A 284 -3.11 25.97 -28.05
CA SER A 284 -2.28 24.77 -28.31
C SER A 284 -2.34 24.31 -29.77
N PRO A 285 -1.20 23.92 -30.36
CA PRO A 285 -1.16 23.24 -31.66
C PRO A 285 -1.76 21.83 -31.61
N CYS A 286 -1.90 21.23 -30.42
CA CYS A 286 -2.46 19.90 -30.26
C CYS A 286 -4.00 19.89 -30.36
N LEU A 287 -4.63 21.05 -30.57
CA LEU A 287 -6.06 21.20 -30.77
C LEU A 287 -6.34 21.68 -32.20
N PRO A 288 -7.41 21.19 -32.87
CA PRO A 288 -7.75 21.60 -34.23
C PRO A 288 -7.96 23.12 -34.36
N PRO A 289 -7.57 23.76 -35.48
CA PRO A 289 -7.85 25.17 -35.72
C PRO A 289 -9.36 25.47 -35.59
N GLY A 290 -9.70 26.53 -34.85
CA GLY A 290 -11.09 26.92 -34.59
C GLY A 290 -11.75 26.23 -33.39
N PHE A 291 -11.13 25.18 -32.82
CA PHE A 291 -11.59 24.56 -31.58
C PHE A 291 -11.57 25.57 -30.43
N LYS A 292 -12.64 25.60 -29.64
CA LYS A 292 -12.78 26.35 -28.38
C LYS A 292 -13.57 25.53 -27.38
N SER A 293 -13.08 25.43 -26.15
CA SER A 293 -13.79 24.75 -25.05
C SER A 293 -13.36 25.32 -23.72
N GLU A 294 -14.17 25.10 -22.70
CA GLU A 294 -13.74 25.18 -21.31
C GLU A 294 -13.34 23.78 -20.83
N TRP A 295 -12.30 23.70 -20.01
CA TRP A 295 -11.82 22.45 -19.42
C TRP A 295 -11.50 22.67 -17.95
N GLN A 296 -12.12 21.88 -17.07
CA GLN A 296 -11.87 21.95 -15.64
C GLN A 296 -10.78 20.96 -15.23
N HIS A 297 -9.77 21.44 -14.51
CA HIS A 297 -8.68 20.64 -13.94
C HIS A 297 -8.21 21.25 -12.62
N ALA A 298 -8.06 20.42 -11.59
CA ALA A 298 -7.65 20.85 -10.23
C ALA A 298 -8.45 22.07 -9.71
N GLU A 299 -9.78 22.03 -9.85
CA GLU A 299 -10.72 23.12 -9.46
C GLU A 299 -10.59 24.43 -10.26
N ILE A 300 -9.73 24.48 -11.27
CA ILE A 300 -9.55 25.64 -12.16
C ILE A 300 -10.21 25.36 -13.50
N VAL A 301 -10.94 26.34 -14.03
CA VAL A 301 -11.53 26.30 -15.37
C VAL A 301 -10.61 27.02 -16.36
N TYR A 302 -10.07 26.27 -17.31
CA TYR A 302 -9.21 26.79 -18.37
C TYR A 302 -10.01 26.97 -19.65
N LYS A 303 -9.95 28.18 -20.25
CA LYS A 303 -10.42 28.41 -21.62
C LYS A 303 -9.33 27.97 -22.58
N ILE A 304 -9.63 26.99 -23.43
CA ILE A 304 -8.66 26.34 -24.32
C ILE A 304 -9.04 26.54 -25.79
N LYS A 305 -8.04 26.71 -26.65
CA LYS A 305 -8.23 27.03 -28.06
C LYS A 305 -7.18 26.39 -28.97
N GLY A 306 -7.61 26.00 -30.16
CA GLY A 306 -6.70 25.51 -31.21
C GLY A 306 -5.89 26.62 -31.86
N GLN A 307 -4.60 26.38 -32.04
CA GLN A 307 -3.71 27.28 -32.78
C GLN A 307 -4.17 27.41 -34.24
N LYS A 308 -4.04 28.61 -34.81
CA LYS A 308 -4.33 28.84 -36.24
C LYS A 308 -3.27 28.16 -37.11
N ALA A 309 -3.69 27.61 -38.25
CA ALA A 309 -2.86 26.81 -39.15
C ALA A 309 -1.59 27.51 -39.69
N ASP A 310 -1.51 28.84 -39.60
CA ASP A 310 -0.42 29.65 -40.18
C ASP A 310 0.80 29.83 -39.24
N THR A 311 0.80 29.20 -38.07
CA THR A 311 1.90 29.32 -37.10
C THR A 311 2.73 28.03 -37.09
N ARG A 312 3.98 28.08 -37.58
CA ARG A 312 4.85 26.89 -37.67
C ARG A 312 5.11 26.28 -36.28
N LEU A 313 4.92 24.96 -36.16
CA LEU A 313 5.10 24.15 -34.95
C LEU A 313 6.52 24.12 -34.34
N PHE A 314 7.54 24.61 -35.06
CA PHE A 314 8.95 24.29 -34.76
C PHE A 314 9.72 25.28 -33.88
N THR A 315 9.12 26.39 -33.43
CA THR A 315 9.89 27.45 -32.72
C THR A 315 9.79 27.42 -31.19
N VAL A 316 8.99 26.52 -30.60
CA VAL A 316 8.68 26.57 -29.15
C VAL A 316 9.59 25.69 -28.27
N LEU A 317 10.36 24.76 -28.85
CA LEU A 317 11.20 23.82 -28.07
C LEU A 317 12.69 24.21 -27.96
N SER A 318 13.12 25.35 -28.50
CA SER A 318 14.54 25.75 -28.55
C SER A 318 14.92 26.91 -27.63
N GLY A 319 14.18 27.14 -26.54
CA GLY A 319 14.29 28.37 -25.74
C GLY A 319 14.51 28.17 -24.25
N SER A 320 15.50 27.38 -23.83
CA SER A 320 16.18 27.52 -22.53
C SER A 320 17.32 26.50 -22.42
N SER A 321 18.47 26.86 -22.97
CA SER A 321 19.78 26.32 -22.59
C SER A 321 20.46 27.28 -21.64
#